data_AF-A0A0J1G7M5-F1
#
_entry.id   AF-A0A0J1G7M5-F1
#
_cell.length_a   1.000
_cell.length_b   1.000
_cell.length_c   1.000
_cell.angle_alpha   90.00
_cell.angle_beta   90.00
_cell.angle_gamma   90.00
#
_symmetry.space_group_name_H-M   'P 1'
#
loop_
_entity.id
_entity.type
_entity.pdbx_description
1 polymer ?
#
loop_
_entity_poly.entity_id
_entity_poly.type
_entity_poly.pdbx_seq_one_letter_code
_entity_poly.pdbx_strand_id
1 'polypeptide(L)' 'MLTGTMEVLEDREHKELIWQEGDTMYYSKGVTDPDYCVLRFTARQGRYYSNFSSETFEIE' A
#
# COMPACT_ATOMS: atom_id res chain seq x y z
N MET A 1 -3.88 -7.48 -12.25
CA MET A 1 -4.74 -6.47 -11.59
C MET A 1 -5.25 -7.07 -10.29
N LEU A 2 -5.07 -6.39 -9.16
CA LEU A 2 -5.62 -6.80 -7.88
C LEU A 2 -6.80 -5.90 -7.54
N THR A 3 -7.85 -6.48 -6.96
CA THR A 3 -9.01 -5.76 -6.43
C THR A 3 -9.20 -6.14 -4.97
N GLY A 4 -9.58 -5.17 -4.15
CA GLY A 4 -9.59 -5.33 -2.70
C GLY A 4 -10.09 -4.09 -1.99
N THR A 5 -9.82 -4.01 -0.69
CA THR A 5 -10.12 -2.82 0.11
C THR A 5 -8.89 -1.98 0.35
N MET A 6 -9.11 -0.68 0.50
CA MET A 6 -8.09 0.30 0.85
C MET A 6 -8.48 0.96 2.17
N GLU A 7 -7.53 1.10 3.07
CA GLU A 7 -7.71 1.73 4.38
C GLU A 7 -6.58 2.73 4.62
N VAL A 8 -6.90 3.85 5.25
CA VAL A 8 -5.89 4.80 5.75
C VAL A 8 -5.49 4.36 7.15
N LEU A 9 -4.18 4.16 7.37
CA LEU A 9 -3.63 3.88 8.69
C LEU A 9 -3.09 5.18 9.29
N GLU A 10 -3.83 5.72 10.25
CA GLU A 10 -3.50 7.00 10.90
C GLU A 10 -2.55 6.84 12.08
N ASP A 11 -2.44 5.62 12.63
CA ASP A 11 -1.63 5.37 13.81
C ASP A 11 -0.12 5.44 13.52
N ARG A 12 0.61 5.84 14.56
CA ARG A 12 2.05 6.06 14.47
C ARG A 12 2.82 4.75 14.28
N GLU A 13 2.32 3.63 14.80
CA GLU A 13 3.00 2.34 14.75
C GLU A 13 3.18 1.88 13.29
N HIS A 14 2.11 1.91 12.49
CA HIS A 14 2.20 1.54 11.08
C HIS A 14 2.99 2.56 10.24
N LYS A 15 2.92 3.84 10.61
CA LYS A 15 3.74 4.91 10.00
C LYS A 15 5.24 4.69 10.24
N GLU A 16 5.64 4.26 11.42
CA GLU A 16 7.04 3.95 11.73
C GLU A 16 7.49 2.64 11.08
N LEU A 17 6.60 1.63 11.03
CA LEU A 17 6.93 0.29 10.55
C LEU A 17 7.46 0.25 9.11
N ILE A 18 6.92 1.10 8.23
CA ILE A 18 7.24 1.07 6.80
C ILE A 18 8.09 2.27 6.34
N TRP A 19 8.50 3.14 7.27
CA TRP A 19 9.34 4.29 6.98
C TRP A 19 10.74 3.86 6.49
N GLN A 20 11.23 4.46 5.41
CA GLN A 20 12.48 4.10 4.77
C GLN A 20 13.45 5.27 4.61
N GLU A 21 14.73 4.95 4.46
CA GLU A 21 15.73 5.92 4.05
C GLU A 21 15.37 6.49 2.66
N GLY A 22 15.24 7.81 2.57
CA GLY A 22 14.79 8.51 1.36
C GLY A 22 13.40 9.13 1.49
N ASP A 23 12.55 8.64 2.41
CA ASP A 23 11.21 9.20 2.63
C ASP A 23 11.26 10.66 3.12
N THR A 24 12.34 11.04 3.81
CA THR A 24 12.61 12.43 4.23
C THR A 24 12.69 13.43 3.07
N MET A 25 12.97 12.96 1.84
CA MET A 25 12.94 13.81 0.64
C MET A 25 11.53 14.34 0.35
N TYR A 26 10.50 13.53 0.63
CA TYR A 26 9.09 13.87 0.39
C TYR A 26 8.39 14.36 1.65
N TYR A 27 8.78 13.84 2.81
CA TYR A 27 8.19 14.12 4.11
C TYR A 27 9.26 14.67 5.05
N SER A 28 9.59 15.95 4.86
CA SER A 28 10.70 16.64 5.53
C SER A 28 10.62 16.62 7.07
N LYS A 29 9.43 16.45 7.64
CA LYS A 29 9.22 16.36 9.10
C LYS A 29 9.23 14.91 9.62
N GLY A 30 9.71 13.98 8.80
CA GLY A 30 9.81 12.57 9.16
C GLY A 30 8.46 11.88 9.29
N VAL A 31 8.40 10.84 10.12
CA VAL A 31 7.18 10.04 10.34
C VAL A 31 5.99 10.86 10.87
N THR A 32 6.27 11.99 11.51
CA THR A 32 5.26 12.91 12.05
C THR A 32 4.80 13.98 11.07
N ASP A 33 5.26 13.95 9.81
CA ASP A 33 4.82 14.90 8.80
C ASP A 33 3.29 14.77 8.59
N PRO A 34 2.51 15.87 8.68
CA PRO A 34 1.06 15.82 8.48
C PRO A 34 0.67 15.33 7.08
N ASP A 35 1.57 15.48 6.10
CA ASP A 35 1.35 15.03 4.73
C ASP A 35 1.73 13.55 4.54
N TYR A 36 2.38 12.91 5.53
CA TYR A 36 2.70 11.49 5.48
C TYR A 36 1.49 10.63 5.86
N CYS A 37 0.99 9.88 4.89
CA CYS A 37 -0.18 9.01 5.00
C CYS A 37 0.18 7.58 4.57
N VAL A 38 -0.19 6.59 5.39
CA VAL A 38 0.02 5.17 5.08
C VAL A 38 -1.28 4.55 4.63
N LEU A 39 -1.23 3.80 3.53
CA LEU A 39 -2.37 3.11 2.97
C LEU A 39 -2.15 1.60 3.06
N ARG A 40 -3.14 0.89 3.59
CA ARG A 40 -3.18 -0.57 3.58
C ARG A 40 -4.13 -1.02 2.49
N PHE A 41 -3.58 -1.69 1.48
CA PHE A 41 -4.35 -2.42 0.50
C PHE A 41 -4.46 -3.89 0.90
N THR A 42 -5.67 -4.40 1.01
CA THR A 42 -5.94 -5.83 1.24
C THR A 42 -6.62 -6.40 0.00
N ALA A 43 -5.86 -7.14 -0.79
CA ALA A 43 -6.36 -7.80 -1.98
C ALA A 43 -7.37 -8.90 -1.62
N ARG A 44 -8.42 -9.03 -2.43
CA ARG A 44 -9.44 -10.09 -2.33
C ARG A 44 -9.48 -10.97 -3.57
N GLN A 45 -9.23 -10.36 -4.73
CA GLN A 45 -9.20 -11.06 -6.02
C GLN A 45 -8.06 -10.50 -6.87
N GLY A 46 -7.50 -11.36 -7.72
CA GLY A 46 -6.53 -10.99 -8.73
C GLY A 46 -6.92 -11.44 -10.13
N ARG A 47 -6.40 -10.72 -11.12
CA ARG A 47 -6.41 -11.11 -12.53
C ARG A 47 -5.00 -11.07 -13.07
N TYR A 48 -4.48 -12.22 -13.49
CA TYR A 48 -3.19 -12.37 -14.14
C TYR A 48 -3.35 -12.22 -15.66
N TYR A 49 -2.42 -11.55 -16.32
CA TYR A 49 -2.43 -11.32 -17.77
C TYR A 49 -1.12 -11.81 -18.36
N SER A 50 -1.17 -12.74 -19.31
CA SER A 50 0.01 -13.32 -19.95
C SER A 50 -0.39 -14.02 -21.26
N ASN A 51 0.51 -14.12 -22.23
CA ASN A 51 0.27 -14.87 -23.48
C ASN A 51 -1.05 -14.53 -24.20
N PHE A 52 -1.43 -13.25 -24.24
CA PHE A 52 -2.71 -12.78 -24.78
C PHE A 52 -3.96 -13.42 -24.12
N SER A 53 -3.83 -13.95 -22.90
CA SER A 53 -4.92 -14.47 -22.07
C SER A 53 -4.95 -13.79 -20.69
N SER A 54 -6.04 -14.01 -19.95
CA SER A 54 -6.13 -13.58 -18.56
C SER A 54 -6.89 -14.58 -17.70
N GLU A 55 -6.41 -14.77 -16.47
CA GLU A 55 -6.98 -15.70 -15.49
C GLU A 55 -7.34 -14.95 -14.21
N THR A 56 -8.55 -15.18 -13.68
CA THR A 56 -9.03 -14.56 -12.44
C THR A 56 -8.94 -15.57 -11.30
N PHE A 57 -8.48 -15.13 -10.13
CA PHE A 57 -8.29 -15.94 -8.93
C PHE A 57 -8.70 -15.17 -7.67
N GLU A 58 -9.25 -15.88 -6.68
CA GLU A 58 -9.50 -15.33 -5.34
C GLU A 58 -8.22 -15.42 -4.49
N ILE A 59 -8.08 -14.52 -3.53
CA ILE A 59 -7.00 -14.54 -2.54
C ILE A 59 -7.57 -15.04 -1.21
N GLU A 60 -7.00 -16.13 -0.70
CA GLU A 60 -7.31 -16.70 0.63
C GLU A 60 -6.63 -15.93 1.77
#